data_AF-A0A956R4B4-F1
#
_entry.id   AF-A0A956R4B4-F1
#
_cell.length_a   1.000
_cell.length_b   1.000
_cell.length_c   1.000
_cell.angle_alpha   90.00
_cell.angle_beta   90.00
_cell.angle_gamma   90.00
#
_symmetry.space_group_name_H-M   'P 1'
#
loop_
_entity.id
_entity.type
_entity.pdbx_description
1 polymer ?
#
loop_
_entity_poly.entity_id
_entity_poly.type
_entity_poly.pdbx_seq_one_letter_code
_entity_poly.pdbx_strand_id
1 'polypeptide(L)'
;RANRFDPERWQGQSPGAYAYLPFGAGPRRCLGAGFAAQAIRLVLALVLQRRRLTVPSGVRVDFKVAGVVMGPSRGPTLELAPPGAVLAPPQPVGGSVRELVDLA
;
A
#
# COMPACT_ATOMS: atom_id res chain seq x y z
N ARG A 1 -15.19 -0.85 0.48
CA ARG A 1 -15.28 -2.00 1.45
C ARG A 1 -14.02 -2.01 2.30
N ALA A 2 -14.07 -2.38 3.58
CA ALA A 2 -12.90 -2.28 4.48
C ALA A 2 -11.85 -3.38 4.28
N ASN A 3 -12.23 -4.54 3.74
CA ASN A 3 -11.40 -5.72 3.49
C ASN A 3 -10.89 -5.82 2.05
N ARG A 4 -10.76 -4.69 1.34
CA ARG A 4 -10.26 -4.66 -0.03
C ARG A 4 -9.45 -3.39 -0.25
N PHE A 5 -8.38 -3.51 -1.03
CA PHE A 5 -7.69 -2.36 -1.56
C PHE A 5 -8.51 -1.69 -2.67
N ASP A 6 -9.13 -0.56 -2.34
CA ASP A 6 -10.03 0.18 -3.22
C ASP A 6 -9.68 1.68 -3.15
N PRO A 7 -8.69 2.18 -3.89
CA PRO A 7 -8.26 3.58 -3.82
C PRO A 7 -9.36 4.57 -4.19
N GLU A 8 -10.26 4.17 -5.09
CA GLU A 8 -11.33 5.02 -5.62
C GLU A 8 -12.35 5.41 -4.55
N ARG A 9 -12.46 4.62 -3.47
CA ARG A 9 -13.28 4.94 -2.29
C ARG A 9 -12.97 6.30 -1.63
N TRP A 10 -11.84 6.93 -1.95
CA TRP A 10 -11.48 8.24 -1.39
C TRP A 10 -11.75 9.40 -2.36
N GLN A 11 -12.13 9.12 -3.61
CA GLN A 11 -12.40 10.16 -4.59
C GLN A 11 -13.67 10.93 -4.20
N GLY A 12 -13.59 12.27 -4.20
CA GLY A 12 -14.70 13.13 -3.82
C GLY A 12 -15.13 13.06 -2.36
N GLN A 13 -14.40 12.32 -1.51
CA GLN A 13 -14.72 12.16 -0.10
C GLN A 13 -13.75 12.93 0.80
N SER A 14 -14.30 13.58 1.82
CA SER A 14 -13.53 14.13 2.94
C SER A 14 -13.89 13.32 4.19
N PRO A 15 -13.14 12.26 4.52
CA PRO A 15 -13.45 11.44 5.69
C PRO A 15 -13.44 12.29 6.96
N GLY A 16 -14.40 12.03 7.85
CA GLY A 16 -14.43 12.68 9.16
C GLY A 16 -13.13 12.46 9.94
N ALA A 17 -12.86 13.33 10.91
CA ALA A 17 -11.58 13.40 11.63
C ALA A 17 -11.12 12.08 12.28
N TYR A 18 -12.03 11.14 12.53
CA TYR A 18 -11.76 9.84 13.16
C TYR A 18 -12.08 8.63 12.26
N ALA A 19 -12.45 8.85 11.00
CA ALA A 19 -12.79 7.77 10.07
C ALA A 19 -11.55 7.09 9.45
N TYR A 20 -10.39 7.76 9.46
CA TYR A 20 -9.15 7.24 8.89
C TYR A 20 -7.92 7.78 9.64
N LEU A 21 -7.25 6.92 10.40
CA LEU A 21 -6.21 7.33 11.37
C LEU A 21 -4.83 6.68 11.13
N PRO A 22 -4.26 6.69 9.90
CA PRO A 22 -3.00 6.00 9.60
C PRO A 22 -1.78 6.58 10.34
N PHE A 23 -1.91 7.79 10.90
CA PHE A 23 -0.85 8.49 11.64
C PHE A 23 -1.30 8.90 13.06
N GLY A 24 -2.40 8.32 13.56
CA GLY A 24 -3.07 8.75 14.78
C GLY A 24 -3.86 10.05 14.65
N ALA A 25 -4.39 10.56 15.76
CA ALA A 25 -5.22 11.76 15.85
C ALA A 25 -4.88 12.62 17.09
N GLY A 26 -5.38 13.86 17.10
CA GLY A 26 -5.28 14.77 18.25
C GLY A 26 -3.86 15.34 18.49
N PRO A 27 -3.62 15.93 19.68
CA PRO A 27 -2.35 16.60 20.00
C PRO A 27 -1.11 15.69 20.00
N ARG A 28 -1.32 14.37 20.08
CA ARG A 28 -0.25 13.34 20.08
C ARG A 28 -0.17 12.60 18.75
N ARG A 29 -0.79 13.13 17.68
CA ARG A 29 -0.64 12.61 16.32
C ARG A 29 0.84 12.54 15.94
N CYS A 30 1.21 11.58 15.09
CA CYS A 30 2.57 11.43 14.60
C CYS A 30 3.12 12.75 14.06
N LEU A 31 4.23 13.23 14.66
CA LEU A 31 4.91 14.46 14.24
C LEU A 31 5.37 14.39 12.77
N GLY A 32 5.71 13.18 12.29
CA GLY A 32 6.17 12.93 10.92
C GLY A 32 5.05 12.75 9.89
N ALA A 33 3.76 12.91 10.25
CA ALA A 33 2.65 12.57 9.35
C ALA A 33 2.70 13.33 8.01
N GLY A 34 3.01 14.62 8.03
CA GLY A 34 3.13 15.44 6.82
C GLY A 34 4.29 14.99 5.94
N PHE A 35 5.46 14.78 6.55
CA PHE A 35 6.65 14.30 5.84
C PHE A 35 6.44 12.92 5.22
N ALA A 36 5.91 11.95 5.99
CA ALA A 36 5.66 10.59 5.52
C ALA A 36 4.67 10.58 4.35
N ALA A 37 3.59 11.36 4.41
CA ALA A 37 2.63 11.46 3.32
C ALA A 37 3.25 11.98 2.02
N GLN A 38 4.13 12.98 2.10
CA GLN A 38 4.84 13.50 0.92
C GLN A 38 5.89 12.52 0.40
N ALA A 39 6.67 11.91 1.29
CA ALA A 39 7.67 10.92 0.93
C ALA A 39 7.05 9.72 0.21
N ILE A 40 5.93 9.18 0.71
CA ILE A 40 5.21 8.07 0.09
C ILE A 40 4.75 8.45 -1.33
N ARG A 41 4.14 9.63 -1.50
CA ARG A 41 3.69 10.10 -2.82
C ARG A 41 4.85 10.25 -3.79
N LEU A 42 5.95 10.85 -3.35
CA LEU A 42 7.12 11.08 -4.19
C LEU A 42 7.77 9.76 -4.61
N VAL A 43 8.02 8.85 -3.66
CA VAL A 43 8.59 7.54 -3.96
C VAL A 43 7.69 6.77 -4.93
N LEU A 44 6.37 6.75 -4.69
CA LEU A 44 5.43 6.07 -5.57
C LEU A 44 5.46 6.66 -6.99
N ALA A 45 5.43 7.98 -7.13
CA ALA A 45 5.52 8.65 -8.43
C ALA A 45 6.84 8.32 -9.15
N LEU A 46 7.97 8.38 -8.45
CA LEU A 46 9.29 8.11 -9.02
C LEU A 46 9.45 6.66 -9.47
N VAL A 47 8.91 5.71 -8.70
CA VAL A 47 8.92 4.27 -9.03
C VAL A 47 8.05 4.02 -10.26
N LEU A 48 6.80 4.50 -10.25
CA LEU A 48 5.84 4.25 -11.34
C LEU A 48 6.22 4.94 -12.66
N GLN A 49 6.97 6.04 -12.62
CA GLN A 49 7.53 6.68 -13.82
C GLN A 49 8.67 5.87 -14.45
N ARG A 50 9.45 5.16 -13.63
CA ARG A 50 10.69 4.50 -14.07
C ARG A 50 10.52 3.01 -14.31
N ARG A 51 9.54 2.36 -13.70
CA ARG A 51 9.37 0.91 -13.76
C ARG A 51 7.90 0.54 -13.81
N ARG A 52 7.63 -0.57 -14.48
CA ARG A 52 6.41 -1.33 -14.34
C ARG A 52 6.66 -2.46 -13.34
N LEU A 53 5.73 -2.65 -12.41
CA LEU A 53 5.84 -3.61 -11.31
C LEU A 53 4.82 -4.72 -11.55
N THR A 54 5.28 -5.97 -11.54
CA THR A 54 4.41 -7.15 -11.49
C THR A 54 4.79 -8.03 -10.30
N VAL A 55 3.80 -8.77 -9.80
CA VAL A 55 4.02 -9.77 -8.76
C VAL A 55 3.99 -11.14 -9.45
N PRO A 56 5.07 -11.94 -9.38
CA PRO A 56 5.07 -13.30 -9.92
C PRO A 56 3.93 -14.14 -9.31
N SER A 57 3.43 -15.10 -10.08
CA SER A 57 2.42 -16.05 -9.59
C SER A 57 2.92 -16.86 -8.40
N GLY A 58 2.07 -17.06 -7.39
CA GLY A 58 2.38 -17.88 -6.22
C GLY A 58 3.19 -17.18 -5.12
N VAL A 59 3.49 -15.88 -5.26
CA VAL A 59 4.07 -15.09 -4.17
C VAL A 59 3.05 -14.93 -3.05
N ARG A 60 3.42 -15.35 -1.83
CA ARG A 60 2.65 -15.05 -0.62
C ARG A 60 3.27 -13.89 0.13
N VAL A 61 2.47 -12.88 0.43
CA VAL A 61 2.88 -11.75 1.26
C VAL A 61 2.23 -11.92 2.62
N ASP A 62 3.04 -12.22 3.63
CA ASP A 62 2.61 -12.34 5.02
C ASP A 62 3.28 -11.22 5.85
N PHE A 63 2.88 -11.05 7.11
CA PHE A 63 3.45 -10.06 8.01
C PHE A 63 4.10 -10.64 9.24
N LYS A 64 4.90 -9.79 9.85
CA LYS A 64 5.33 -9.92 11.22
C LYS A 64 5.14 -8.60 11.94
N VAL A 65 4.91 -8.71 13.24
CA VAL A 65 4.87 -7.56 14.12
C VAL A 65 6.19 -7.52 14.88
N ALA A 66 6.94 -6.43 14.73
CA ALA A 66 8.17 -6.16 15.46
C ALA A 66 7.93 -4.98 16.40
N GLY A 67 7.64 -5.26 17.67
CA GLY A 67 7.19 -4.25 18.63
C GLY A 67 5.85 -3.66 18.21
N VAL A 68 5.81 -2.34 17.98
CA VAL A 68 4.59 -1.62 17.54
C VAL A 68 4.46 -1.48 16.02
N VAL A 69 5.42 -2.03 15.27
CA VAL A 69 5.48 -1.90 13.81
C VAL A 69 5.06 -3.20 13.15
N MET A 70 4.04 -3.13 12.30
CA MET A 70 3.67 -4.20 11.38
C MET A 70 4.40 -3.98 10.05
N GLY A 71 5.01 -5.03 9.52
CA GLY A 71 5.62 -5.02 8.21
C GLY A 71 5.61 -6.41 7.60
N PRO A 72 5.97 -6.54 6.31
CA PRO A 72 6.00 -7.84 5.65
C PRO A 72 7.02 -8.77 6.34
N SER A 73 6.68 -10.05 6.48
CA SER A 73 7.52 -11.05 7.13
C SER A 73 8.84 -11.23 6.38
N ARG A 74 8.76 -11.18 5.04
CA ARG A 74 9.82 -11.12 4.04
C ARG A 74 9.46 -10.08 2.98
N GLY A 75 10.46 -9.44 2.38
CA GLY A 75 10.20 -8.52 1.26
C GLY A 75 9.51 -9.26 0.10
N PRO A 76 8.45 -8.69 -0.50
CA PRO A 76 7.79 -9.32 -1.64
C PRO A 76 8.75 -9.34 -2.84
N THR A 77 8.85 -10.48 -3.51
CA THR A 77 9.54 -10.56 -4.80
C THR A 77 8.69 -9.84 -5.84
N LEU A 78 9.29 -8.88 -6.55
CA LEU A 78 8.65 -8.12 -7.61
C LEU A 78 9.46 -8.26 -8.89
N GLU A 79 8.77 -8.36 -10.00
CA GLU A 79 9.35 -8.25 -11.33
C GLU A 79 9.29 -6.79 -11.80
N LEU A 80 10.41 -6.34 -12.39
CA LEU A 80 10.59 -4.97 -12.86
C LEU A 80 10.71 -4.97 -14.37
N ALA A 81 9.80 -4.28 -15.05
CA ALA A 81 9.87 -4.03 -16.48
C ALA A 81 10.11 -2.54 -16.78
N PRO A 82 10.69 -2.19 -17.94
CA PRO A 82 10.88 -0.80 -18.34
C PRO A 82 9.53 -0.07 -18.52
N PRO A 83 9.53 1.28 -18.48
CA PRO A 83 8.35 2.06 -18.84
C PRO A 83 7.91 1.72 -20.27
N GLY A 84 6.60 1.55 -20.49
CA GLY A 84 6.04 1.20 -21.80
C GLY A 84 5.90 -0.30 -22.06
N ALA A 85 6.46 -1.18 -21.22
CA ALA A 85 6.17 -2.60 -21.28
C ALA A 85 4.66 -2.87 -21.09
N VAL A 86 4.09 -3.74 -21.92
CA VAL A 86 2.71 -4.19 -21.77
C VAL A 86 2.66 -5.15 -20.59
N LEU A 87 1.89 -4.78 -19.57
CA LEU A 87 1.65 -5.64 -18.42
C LEU A 87 0.48 -6.57 -18.70
N ALA A 88 0.54 -7.78 -18.14
CA ALA A 88 -0.65 -8.62 -18.01
C ALA A 88 -1.76 -7.85 -17.27
N PRO A 89 -3.04 -8.19 -17.51
CA PRO A 89 -4.15 -7.59 -16.77
C PRO A 89 -3.90 -7.66 -15.26
N PRO A 90 -4.21 -6.59 -14.51
CA PRO A 90 -4.01 -6.60 -13.07
C PRO A 90 -4.89 -7.67 -12.43
N GLN A 91 -4.27 -8.58 -11.68
CA GLN A 91 -4.99 -9.51 -10.83
C GLN A 91 -5.66 -8.74 -9.67
N PRO A 92 -6.88 -9.10 -9.26
CA PRO A 92 -7.52 -8.46 -8.12
C PRO A 92 -6.66 -8.60 -6.86
N VAL A 93 -6.36 -7.47 -6.22
CA VAL A 93 -5.64 -7.46 -4.94
C VAL A 93 -6.67 -7.29 -3.82
N GLY A 94 -6.82 -8.33 -3.02
CA GLY A 94 -7.64 -8.37 -1.82
C GLY A 94 -6.79 -8.31 -0.55
N GLY A 95 -7.43 -8.56 0.59
CA GLY A 95 -6.77 -8.72 1.87
C GLY A 95 -7.40 -7.89 2.99
N SER A 96 -7.14 -8.32 4.21
CA SER A 96 -7.54 -7.64 5.44
C SER A 96 -6.31 -7.25 6.25
N VAL A 97 -6.45 -6.48 7.33
CA VAL A 97 -5.32 -6.23 8.26
C VAL A 97 -4.76 -7.52 8.87
N ARG A 98 -5.49 -8.64 8.78
CA ARG A 98 -5.10 -9.97 9.29
C ARG A 98 -4.45 -10.87 8.24
N GLU A 99 -4.65 -10.59 6.95
CA GLU A 99 -4.18 -11.44 5.83
C GLU A 99 -3.27 -10.66 4.86
N LEU A 100 -3.25 -9.33 5.03
CA LEU A 100 -2.48 -8.31 4.32
C LEU A 100 -2.69 -8.21 2.82
N VAL A 101 -2.37 -9.26 2.06
CA VAL A 101 -2.52 -9.27 0.60
C VAL A 101 -3.04 -10.64 0.16
N ASP A 102 -4.18 -10.63 -0.49
CA ASP A 102 -4.72 -11.76 -1.22
C ASP A 102 -4.53 -11.51 -2.71
N LEU A 103 -3.71 -12.34 -3.34
CA LEU A 103 -3.45 -12.34 -4.79
C LEU A 103 -4.21 -13.54 -5.34
N ALA A 104 -5.50 -13.35 -5.62
CA ALA A 104 -6.39 -14.37 -6.16
C ALA A 104 -5.96 -14.85 -7.55
#